data_AF-A0AAV9EG32-F1
#
_entry.id   AF-A0AAV9EG32-F1
#
_cell.length_a   1.000
_cell.length_b   1.000
_cell.length_c   1.000
_cell.angle_alpha   90.00
_cell.angle_beta   90.00
_cell.angle_gamma   90.00
#
_symmetry.space_group_name_H-M   'P 1'
#
loop_
_entity.id
_entity.type
_entity.pdbx_description
1 polymer ?
#
loop_
_entity_poly.entity_id
_entity_poly.type
_entity_poly.pdbx_seq_one_letter_code
_entity_poly.pdbx_strand_id
1 'polypeptide(L)'
;MASPSLTNALSISLIFALAIMLSLVGKNCEAATSNMLFLGGSLNAGQALTNGNYKFIMQSDCNLVLNDGGRAVWASNTNGKGSSCVLRMQNDGNLVIYAAGGRAVWASNTNIGTGNYFLTLQNDRNVVIYTGSRPIWATGTQVSGVGVTIVPPKANHTSAAVVNGEGGGGGGGR
;
A
#
# COMPACT_ATOMS: atom_id res chain seq x y z
N MET A 1 5.57 -16.86 70.36
CA MET A 1 4.84 -17.13 69.10
C MET A 1 5.01 -15.89 68.23
N ALA A 2 5.91 -15.93 67.24
CA ALA A 2 6.30 -14.76 66.46
C ALA A 2 5.27 -14.47 65.36
N SER A 3 4.83 -13.22 65.28
CA SER A 3 3.95 -12.68 64.24
C SER A 3 4.67 -12.65 62.88
N PRO A 4 3.99 -13.01 61.77
CA PRO A 4 4.60 -12.91 60.44
C PRO A 4 4.85 -11.43 60.07
N SER A 5 6.07 -11.14 59.59
CA SER A 5 6.51 -9.80 59.22
C SER A 5 5.80 -9.29 57.96
N LEU A 6 5.41 -8.01 58.00
CA LEU A 6 4.73 -7.23 56.94
C LEU A 6 5.54 -7.10 55.63
N THR A 7 6.72 -7.70 55.54
CA THR A 7 7.65 -7.61 54.41
C THR A 7 7.20 -8.39 53.18
N ASN A 8 6.26 -9.34 53.31
CA ASN A 8 5.84 -10.21 52.20
C ASN A 8 4.62 -9.69 51.42
N ALA A 9 3.91 -8.68 51.93
CA ALA A 9 2.67 -8.17 51.31
C ALA A 9 2.93 -7.03 50.29
N LEU A 10 3.98 -6.23 50.51
CA LEU A 10 4.30 -5.08 49.65
C LEU A 10 4.96 -5.48 48.32
N SER A 11 5.74 -6.55 48.33
CA SER A 11 6.48 -7.06 47.16
C SER A 11 5.56 -7.65 46.08
N ILE A 12 4.44 -8.26 46.47
CA ILE A 12 3.49 -8.86 45.52
C ILE A 12 2.67 -7.76 44.81
N SER A 13 2.25 -6.71 45.51
CA SER A 13 1.44 -5.62 44.94
C SER A 13 2.20 -4.75 43.92
N LEU A 14 3.50 -4.53 44.13
CA LEU A 14 4.34 -3.76 43.21
C LEU A 14 4.61 -4.49 41.88
N ILE A 15 4.69 -5.83 41.91
CA ILE A 15 4.91 -6.65 40.71
C ILE A 15 3.64 -6.69 39.84
N PHE A 16 2.44 -6.73 40.44
CA PHE A 16 1.18 -6.61 39.69
C PHE A 16 1.00 -5.22 39.06
N ALA A 17 1.41 -4.15 39.74
CA ALA A 17 1.37 -2.80 39.17
C ALA A 17 2.35 -2.63 37.99
N LEU A 18 3.53 -3.26 38.03
CA LEU A 18 4.51 -3.22 36.94
C LEU A 18 4.08 -4.06 35.73
N ALA A 19 3.43 -5.21 35.96
CA ALA A 19 2.93 -6.09 34.90
C ALA A 19 1.77 -5.47 34.11
N ILE A 20 0.91 -4.67 34.75
CA ILE A 20 -0.17 -3.95 34.07
C ILE A 20 0.39 -2.79 33.23
N MET A 21 1.46 -2.12 33.68
CA MET A 21 2.15 -1.10 32.87
C MET A 21 2.96 -1.66 31.69
N LEU A 22 3.31 -2.96 31.72
CA LEU A 22 3.90 -3.67 30.58
C LEU A 22 2.86 -4.34 29.67
N SER A 23 1.57 -4.26 30.02
CA SER A 23 0.46 -4.78 29.21
C SER A 23 -0.09 -3.77 28.19
N LEU A 24 0.57 -2.63 28.02
CA LEU A 24 0.55 -1.89 26.74
C LEU A 24 1.41 -2.65 25.72
N VAL A 25 1.11 -3.95 25.57
CA VAL A 25 1.30 -4.71 24.33
C VAL A 25 0.94 -3.74 23.23
N GLY A 26 1.93 -3.44 22.38
CA GLY A 26 1.88 -2.39 21.40
C GLY A 26 0.47 -2.30 20.87
N LYS A 27 -0.22 -1.17 21.18
CA LYS A 27 -1.47 -0.85 20.51
C LYS A 27 -1.14 -1.12 19.07
N ASN A 28 -1.76 -2.14 18.47
CA ASN A 28 -1.54 -2.45 17.07
C ASN A 28 -1.64 -1.09 16.42
N CYS A 29 -0.51 -0.60 15.91
CA CYS A 29 -0.49 0.58 15.09
C CYS A 29 -1.18 0.05 13.86
N GLU A 30 -2.50 -0.01 13.92
CA GLU A 30 -3.37 -0.12 12.78
C GLU A 30 -3.03 1.17 12.09
N ALA A 31 -1.98 1.10 11.26
CA ALA A 31 -1.47 2.22 10.52
C ALA A 31 -2.71 2.75 9.84
N ALA A 32 -3.19 3.91 10.28
CA ALA A 32 -4.42 4.50 9.79
C ALA A 32 -4.29 4.42 8.27
N THR A 33 -5.08 3.55 7.66
CA THR A 33 -4.79 3.12 6.31
C THR A 33 -5.24 4.25 5.41
N SER A 34 -4.33 5.18 5.14
CA SER A 34 -4.60 6.34 4.30
C SER A 34 -4.88 5.83 2.90
N ASN A 35 -5.98 6.26 2.31
CA ASN A 35 -6.23 6.04 0.89
C ASN A 35 -5.41 7.01 0.01
N MET A 36 -4.62 7.91 0.60
CA MET A 36 -3.83 8.91 -0.09
C MET A 36 -2.34 8.85 0.28
N LEU A 37 -1.48 9.08 -0.71
CA LEU A 37 -0.05 9.33 -0.54
C LEU A 37 0.26 10.75 -1.03
N PHE A 38 0.54 11.66 -0.10
CA PHE A 38 0.88 13.04 -0.44
C PHE A 38 2.33 13.16 -0.91
N LEU A 39 2.65 14.31 -1.51
CA LEU A 39 3.99 14.72 -1.90
C LEU A 39 5.04 14.41 -0.83
N GLY A 40 6.16 13.83 -1.23
CA GLY A 40 7.25 13.44 -0.33
C GLY A 40 6.97 12.16 0.47
N GLY A 41 5.71 11.72 0.52
CA GLY A 41 5.28 10.49 1.18
C GLY A 41 5.81 9.24 0.49
N SER A 42 5.89 8.16 1.27
CA SER A 42 6.35 6.86 0.80
C SER A 42 5.54 5.69 1.38
N LEU A 43 5.60 4.57 0.67
CA LEU A 43 5.20 3.26 1.18
C LEU A 43 6.43 2.35 1.18
N ASN A 44 6.86 1.93 2.37
CA ASN A 44 7.86 0.87 2.52
C ASN A 44 7.23 -0.49 2.21
N ALA A 45 8.08 -1.50 2.02
CA ALA A 45 7.64 -2.88 1.91
C ALA A 45 6.63 -3.26 3.01
N GLY A 46 5.50 -3.85 2.61
CA GLY A 46 4.38 -4.23 3.46
C GLY A 46 3.34 -3.12 3.69
N GLN A 47 3.69 -1.85 3.46
CA GLN A 47 2.76 -0.72 3.60
C GLN A 47 1.88 -0.57 2.37
N ALA A 48 0.68 -0.03 2.59
CA ALA A 48 -0.33 0.10 1.55
C ALA A 48 -1.21 1.33 1.74
N LEU A 49 -1.75 1.83 0.63
CA LEU A 49 -3.01 2.56 0.66
C LEU A 49 -4.15 1.56 0.72
N THR A 50 -5.21 1.85 1.47
CA THR A 50 -6.42 1.02 1.45
C THR A 50 -7.66 1.88 1.28
N ASN A 51 -8.70 1.28 0.70
CA ASN A 51 -10.03 1.86 0.61
C ASN A 51 -11.05 0.71 0.50
N GLY A 52 -11.78 0.44 1.57
CA GLY A 52 -12.62 -0.76 1.68
C GLY A 52 -11.79 -2.04 1.45
N ASN A 53 -12.23 -2.86 0.48
CA ASN A 53 -11.55 -4.11 0.11
C ASN A 53 -10.35 -3.90 -0.82
N TYR A 54 -10.11 -2.68 -1.28
CA TYR A 54 -9.01 -2.38 -2.18
C TYR A 54 -7.74 -2.07 -1.41
N LYS A 55 -6.62 -2.58 -1.90
CA LYS A 55 -5.31 -2.39 -1.28
C LYS A 55 -4.23 -2.16 -2.33
N PHE A 56 -3.63 -0.98 -2.34
CA PHE A 56 -2.47 -0.65 -3.18
C PHE A 56 -1.18 -0.77 -2.35
N ILE A 57 -0.51 -1.91 -2.47
CA ILE A 57 0.56 -2.35 -1.55
C ILE A 57 1.92 -2.43 -2.25
N MET A 58 2.94 -1.86 -1.60
CA MET A 58 4.34 -2.13 -1.94
C MET A 58 4.74 -3.45 -1.28
N GLN A 59 4.81 -4.54 -2.05
CA GLN A 59 5.14 -5.86 -1.52
C GLN A 59 6.65 -5.99 -1.22
N SER A 60 7.01 -6.98 -0.38
CA SER A 60 8.39 -7.24 0.04
C SER A 60 9.30 -7.75 -1.07
N ASP A 61 8.72 -8.31 -2.14
CA ASP A 61 9.41 -8.78 -3.33
C ASP A 61 9.67 -7.66 -4.36
N CYS A 62 9.46 -6.39 -3.98
CA CYS A 62 9.55 -5.22 -4.85
C CYS A 62 8.45 -5.08 -5.91
N ASN A 63 7.33 -5.81 -5.79
CA ASN A 63 6.18 -5.61 -6.66
C ASN A 63 5.15 -4.64 -6.04
N LEU A 64 4.73 -3.63 -6.78
CA LEU A 64 3.63 -2.75 -6.37
C LEU A 64 2.34 -3.29 -6.97
N VAL A 65 1.37 -3.61 -6.11
CA VAL A 65 0.17 -4.35 -6.52
C VAL A 65 -1.09 -3.67 -6.01
N LEU A 66 -2.08 -3.54 -6.88
CA LEU A 66 -3.46 -3.24 -6.51
C LEU A 66 -4.23 -4.54 -6.35
N ASN A 67 -4.74 -4.79 -5.15
CA ASN A 67 -5.59 -5.92 -4.83
C ASN A 67 -7.03 -5.50 -4.61
N ASP A 68 -7.95 -6.39 -4.96
CA ASP A 68 -9.39 -6.32 -4.74
C ASP A 68 -9.81 -7.60 -3.99
N GLY A 69 -10.02 -7.49 -2.69
CA GLY A 69 -10.38 -8.66 -1.86
C GLY A 69 -9.35 -9.79 -1.89
N GLY A 70 -8.07 -9.46 -2.09
CA GLY A 70 -6.98 -10.43 -2.23
C GLY A 70 -6.67 -10.86 -3.67
N ARG A 71 -7.48 -10.49 -4.66
CA ARG A 71 -7.18 -10.71 -6.07
C ARG A 71 -6.37 -9.54 -6.63
N ALA A 72 -5.19 -9.80 -7.19
CA ALA A 72 -4.43 -8.79 -7.91
C ALA A 72 -5.18 -8.35 -9.17
N VAL A 73 -5.41 -7.04 -9.34
CA VAL A 73 -6.08 -6.45 -10.51
C VAL A 73 -5.17 -5.53 -11.32
N TRP A 74 -4.05 -5.10 -10.75
CA TRP A 74 -2.97 -4.38 -11.44
C TRP A 74 -1.65 -4.62 -10.70
N ALA A 75 -0.53 -4.65 -11.43
CA ALA A 75 0.81 -4.74 -10.86
C ALA A 75 1.84 -3.95 -11.68
N SER A 76 2.90 -3.47 -11.01
CA SER A 76 4.06 -2.87 -11.67
C SER A 76 4.94 -3.90 -12.40
N ASN A 77 4.75 -5.19 -12.12
CA ASN A 77 5.56 -6.30 -12.65
C ASN A 77 7.06 -6.12 -12.35
N THR A 78 7.35 -5.79 -11.10
CA THR A 78 8.72 -5.56 -10.59
C THR A 78 9.14 -6.54 -9.51
N ASN A 79 8.40 -7.65 -9.36
CA ASN A 79 8.78 -8.75 -8.49
C ASN A 79 10.22 -9.23 -8.79
N GLY A 80 11.04 -9.36 -7.74
CA GLY A 80 12.43 -9.81 -7.84
C GLY A 80 13.39 -8.83 -8.52
N LYS A 81 12.94 -7.62 -8.90
CA LYS A 81 13.83 -6.62 -9.55
C LYS A 81 14.69 -5.83 -8.55
N GLY A 82 14.60 -6.12 -7.25
CA GLY A 82 15.38 -5.47 -6.21
C GLY A 82 15.10 -6.04 -4.82
N SER A 83 15.58 -5.35 -3.80
CA SER A 83 15.31 -5.61 -2.39
C SER A 83 15.06 -4.30 -1.65
N SER A 84 14.41 -4.37 -0.48
CA SER A 84 14.09 -3.22 0.38
C SER A 84 13.42 -2.08 -0.38
N CYS A 85 12.45 -2.43 -1.24
CA CYS A 85 11.84 -1.43 -2.11
C CYS A 85 10.89 -0.48 -1.36
N VAL A 86 10.88 0.75 -1.84
CA VAL A 86 10.03 1.83 -1.35
C VAL A 86 9.37 2.52 -2.54
N LEU A 87 8.04 2.68 -2.48
CA LEU A 87 7.30 3.56 -3.39
C LEU A 87 7.39 4.98 -2.86
N ARG A 88 7.65 5.96 -3.72
CA ARG A 88 7.73 7.37 -3.32
C ARG A 88 6.99 8.28 -4.29
N MET A 89 6.15 9.16 -3.75
CA MET A 89 5.55 10.27 -4.49
C MET A 89 6.53 11.45 -4.47
N GLN A 90 7.22 11.70 -5.57
CA GLN A 90 8.30 12.66 -5.66
C GLN A 90 7.80 14.10 -5.84
N ASN A 91 8.67 15.06 -5.50
CA ASN A 91 8.37 16.50 -5.55
C ASN A 91 8.12 17.03 -6.97
N ASP A 92 8.58 16.32 -7.99
CA ASP A 92 8.42 16.65 -9.41
C ASP A 92 7.15 16.05 -10.05
N GLY A 93 6.36 15.32 -9.27
CA GLY A 93 5.13 14.67 -9.72
C GLY A 93 5.31 13.23 -10.19
N ASN A 94 6.50 12.65 -10.09
CA ASN A 94 6.73 11.26 -10.45
C ASN A 94 6.45 10.32 -9.28
N LEU A 95 5.81 9.18 -9.57
CA LEU A 95 5.66 8.09 -8.61
C LEU A 95 6.68 7.01 -8.97
N VAL A 96 7.62 6.73 -8.06
CA VAL A 96 8.78 5.88 -8.37
C VAL A 96 8.95 4.80 -7.33
N ILE A 97 9.23 3.57 -7.78
CA ILE A 97 9.71 2.50 -6.91
C ILE A 97 11.23 2.55 -6.93
N TYR A 98 11.82 2.69 -5.74
CA TYR A 98 13.25 2.60 -5.51
C TYR A 98 13.59 1.29 -4.81
N ALA A 99 14.61 0.59 -5.28
CA ALA A 99 15.26 -0.50 -4.55
C ALA A 99 16.39 0.03 -3.64
N ALA A 100 16.98 -0.87 -2.86
CA ALA A 100 18.18 -0.60 -2.08
C ALA A 100 19.26 0.13 -2.91
N GLY A 101 19.94 1.10 -2.27
CA GLY A 101 20.93 1.95 -2.93
C GLY A 101 20.35 3.05 -3.82
N GLY A 102 19.02 3.28 -3.81
CA GLY A 102 18.39 4.38 -4.54
C GLY A 102 18.21 4.12 -6.04
N ARG A 103 18.31 2.86 -6.49
CA ARG A 103 18.08 2.48 -7.88
C ARG A 103 16.58 2.46 -8.20
N ALA A 104 16.14 3.26 -9.16
CA ALA A 104 14.77 3.21 -9.65
C ALA A 104 14.50 1.88 -10.38
N VAL A 105 13.37 1.22 -10.07
CA VAL A 105 12.96 -0.03 -10.72
C VAL A 105 11.67 0.10 -11.53
N TRP A 106 10.88 1.15 -11.28
CA TRP A 106 9.68 1.53 -12.02
C TRP A 106 9.36 3.00 -11.77
N ALA A 107 8.73 3.66 -12.74
CA ALA A 107 8.22 5.03 -12.61
C ALA A 107 6.90 5.21 -13.38
N SER A 108 6.03 6.09 -12.89
CA SER A 108 4.82 6.53 -13.61
C SER A 108 5.13 7.45 -14.80
N ASN A 109 6.35 8.01 -14.85
CA ASN A 109 6.81 8.96 -15.86
C ASN A 109 5.95 10.23 -15.91
N THR A 110 5.60 10.75 -14.73
CA THR A 110 4.78 11.96 -14.55
C THR A 110 5.55 13.13 -13.95
N ASN A 111 6.87 13.14 -14.12
CA ASN A 111 7.77 14.23 -13.72
C ASN A 111 7.53 15.51 -14.56
N ILE A 112 6.42 16.20 -14.31
CA ILE A 112 6.00 17.40 -15.05
C ILE A 112 6.44 18.72 -14.37
N GLY A 113 7.21 18.64 -13.29
CA GLY A 113 7.83 19.78 -12.61
C GLY A 113 7.20 20.11 -11.26
N THR A 114 7.36 21.34 -10.79
CA THR A 114 6.85 21.76 -9.47
C THR A 114 5.32 21.78 -9.44
N GLY A 115 4.73 21.20 -8.41
CA GLY A 115 3.28 21.20 -8.22
C GLY A 115 2.87 20.51 -6.92
N ASN A 116 1.56 20.54 -6.65
CA ASN A 116 0.95 19.83 -5.53
C ASN A 116 0.46 18.48 -6.03
N TYR A 117 1.21 17.42 -5.73
CA TYR A 117 0.89 16.07 -6.18
C TYR A 117 0.43 15.18 -5.04
N PHE A 118 -0.51 14.29 -5.36
CA PHE A 118 -0.90 13.22 -4.47
C PHE A 118 -1.37 12.02 -5.29
N LEU A 119 -1.11 10.83 -4.76
CA LEU A 119 -1.70 9.58 -5.22
C LEU A 119 -2.93 9.29 -4.36
N THR A 120 -4.00 8.81 -4.97
CA THR A 120 -5.20 8.37 -4.23
C THR A 120 -5.72 7.04 -4.76
N LEU A 121 -6.12 6.16 -3.83
CA LEU A 121 -6.90 4.96 -4.09
C LEU A 121 -8.39 5.32 -3.92
N GLN A 122 -9.09 5.35 -5.04
CA GLN A 122 -10.46 5.85 -5.16
C GLN A 122 -11.48 4.75 -4.83
N ASN A 123 -12.72 5.17 -4.54
CA ASN A 123 -13.83 4.27 -4.22
C ASN A 123 -14.24 3.38 -5.41
N ASP A 124 -13.90 3.79 -6.63
CA ASP A 124 -14.15 3.04 -7.85
C ASP A 124 -13.05 2.00 -8.15
N ARG A 125 -12.10 1.78 -7.22
CA ARG A 125 -10.89 0.93 -7.34
C ARG A 125 -9.73 1.57 -8.08
N ASN A 126 -9.91 2.70 -8.77
CA ASN A 126 -8.81 3.30 -9.51
C ASN A 126 -7.75 3.89 -8.57
N VAL A 127 -6.49 3.74 -8.94
CA VAL A 127 -5.38 4.45 -8.30
C VAL A 127 -4.90 5.52 -9.27
N VAL A 128 -4.91 6.78 -8.81
CA VAL A 128 -4.73 7.95 -9.68
C VAL A 128 -3.75 8.94 -9.04
N ILE A 129 -2.80 9.46 -9.82
CA ILE A 129 -1.98 10.62 -9.44
C ILE A 129 -2.69 11.88 -9.92
N TYR A 130 -2.86 12.84 -9.03
CA TYR A 130 -3.40 14.16 -9.33
C TYR A 130 -2.35 15.25 -9.15
N THR A 131 -2.54 16.34 -9.90
CA THR A 131 -1.99 17.66 -9.63
C THR A 131 -3.15 18.65 -9.48
N GLY A 132 -3.41 19.10 -8.25
CA GLY A 132 -4.69 19.76 -7.93
C GLY A 132 -5.88 18.86 -8.27
N SER A 133 -6.75 19.29 -9.19
CA SER A 133 -7.90 18.50 -9.69
C SER A 133 -7.61 17.73 -10.98
N ARG A 134 -6.42 17.87 -11.59
CA ARG A 134 -6.08 17.26 -12.88
C ARG A 134 -5.43 15.88 -12.68
N PRO A 135 -6.02 14.79 -13.20
CA PRO A 135 -5.38 13.48 -13.19
C PRO A 135 -4.24 13.45 -14.21
N ILE A 136 -3.08 12.89 -13.83
CA ILE A 136 -1.88 12.83 -14.70
C ILE A 136 -1.41 11.39 -14.95
N TRP A 137 -1.80 10.44 -14.10
CA TRP A 137 -1.59 9.00 -14.28
C TRP A 137 -2.71 8.22 -13.60
N ALA A 138 -3.08 7.06 -14.14
CA ALA A 138 -4.04 6.16 -13.51
C ALA A 138 -3.73 4.70 -13.84
N THR A 139 -4.11 3.79 -12.93
CA THR A 139 -4.07 2.34 -13.21
C THR A 139 -5.09 1.89 -14.25
N GLY A 140 -6.18 2.64 -14.43
CA GLY A 140 -7.26 2.27 -15.36
C GLY A 140 -8.10 1.09 -14.88
N THR A 141 -8.15 0.85 -13.56
CA THR A 141 -8.81 -0.32 -12.96
C THR A 141 -10.20 -0.03 -12.42
N GLN A 142 -10.76 1.15 -12.75
CA GLN A 142 -12.05 1.56 -12.23
C GLN A 142 -13.14 0.53 -12.56
N VAL A 143 -13.91 0.16 -11.55
CA VAL A 143 -15.16 -0.56 -11.75
C VAL A 143 -16.27 0.45 -11.91
N SER A 144 -16.95 0.36 -13.03
CA SER A 144 -18.24 0.99 -13.19
C SER A 144 -19.17 0.39 -12.14
N GLY A 145 -19.74 1.21 -11.24
CA GLY A 145 -20.95 0.79 -10.54
C GLY A 145 -21.93 0.28 -11.59
N VAL A 146 -22.56 -0.88 -11.33
CA VAL A 146 -23.46 -1.59 -12.24
C VAL A 146 -24.11 -0.64 -13.26
N GLY A 147 -23.65 -0.66 -14.52
CA GLY A 147 -24.28 0.02 -15.66
C GLY A 147 -23.75 1.38 -16.12
N VAL A 148 -22.66 1.96 -15.59
CA VAL A 148 -22.14 3.27 -16.07
C VAL A 148 -20.73 3.17 -16.64
N THR A 149 -20.58 3.17 -17.96
CA THR A 149 -19.27 3.23 -18.63
C THR A 149 -18.54 4.53 -18.30
N ILE A 150 -17.74 4.54 -17.24
CA ILE A 150 -16.88 5.67 -16.88
C ILE A 150 -15.66 5.68 -17.79
N VAL A 151 -15.64 6.61 -18.74
CA VAL A 151 -14.46 6.94 -19.55
C VAL A 151 -13.31 7.21 -18.56
N PRO A 152 -12.19 6.46 -18.66
CA PRO A 152 -11.05 6.67 -17.77
C PRO A 152 -10.63 8.14 -17.84
N PRO A 153 -10.23 8.77 -16.72
CA PRO A 153 -9.43 9.99 -16.82
C PRO A 153 -8.24 9.65 -17.70
N LYS A 154 -8.22 10.22 -18.92
CA LYS A 154 -7.23 9.93 -19.94
C LYS A 154 -5.89 10.49 -19.48
N ALA A 155 -5.16 9.73 -18.68
CA ALA A 155 -3.78 10.01 -18.35
C ALA A 155 -2.95 9.83 -19.62
N ASN A 156 -2.22 10.88 -20.02
CA ASN A 156 -1.47 10.90 -21.27
C ASN A 156 -0.18 10.05 -21.23
N HIS A 157 -0.05 9.13 -20.26
CA HIS A 157 1.12 8.29 -20.03
C HIS A 157 0.65 6.86 -19.68
N THR A 158 0.74 5.98 -20.67
CA THR A 158 0.32 4.57 -20.61
C THR A 158 1.26 3.73 -19.74
N SER A 159 0.72 2.95 -18.80
CA SER A 159 1.13 1.57 -18.38
C SER A 159 0.22 1.13 -17.22
N ALA A 160 -0.43 -0.04 -17.19
CA ALA A 160 0.00 -1.37 -17.65
C ALA A 160 -1.21 -2.32 -17.93
N ALA A 161 -0.88 -3.44 -18.58
CA ALA A 161 -1.76 -4.44 -19.19
C ALA A 161 -2.74 -5.17 -18.24
N VAL A 162 -3.86 -5.56 -18.85
CA VAL A 162 -4.85 -6.54 -18.36
C VAL A 162 -4.15 -7.87 -18.08
N VAL A 163 -4.28 -8.41 -16.87
CA VAL A 163 -3.93 -9.80 -16.57
C VAL A 163 -5.05 -10.68 -17.11
N ASN A 164 -4.87 -11.24 -18.31
CA ASN A 164 -5.67 -12.40 -18.72
C ASN A 164 -5.09 -13.63 -18.02
N GLY A 165 -5.78 -14.07 -16.98
CA GLY A 165 -5.53 -15.34 -16.32
C GLY A 165 -6.76 -16.23 -16.41
N GLU A 166 -6.91 -16.95 -17.51
CA GLU A 166 -7.71 -18.18 -17.55
C GLU A 166 -6.81 -19.32 -18.00
N GLY A 167 -6.23 -20.00 -17.02
CA GLY A 167 -5.76 -21.37 -17.18
C GLY A 167 -6.94 -22.32 -16.96
N GLY A 168 -7.26 -23.12 -17.97
CA GLY A 168 -8.20 -24.24 -17.87
C GLY A 168 -7.68 -25.39 -18.73
N GLY A 169 -7.16 -26.43 -18.07
CA GLY A 169 -6.65 -27.64 -18.70
C GLY A 169 -7.73 -28.64 -19.12
N GLY A 170 -7.29 -29.65 -19.88
CA GLY A 170 -8.07 -30.80 -20.35
C GLY A 170 -7.76 -31.00 -21.84
N GLY A 171 -7.21 -32.11 -22.34
CA GLY A 171 -7.17 -33.48 -21.87
C GLY A 171 -7.30 -34.36 -23.12
N GLY A 172 -6.29 -35.19 -23.38
CA GLY A 172 -6.30 -36.44 -24.17
C GLY A 172 -7.12 -36.59 -25.47
N GLY A 173 -6.46 -37.15 -26.49
CA GLY A 173 -7.10 -38.23 -27.25
C GLY A 173 -6.82 -38.29 -28.75
N ARG A 174 -5.98 -39.29 -29.09
CA ARG A 174 -5.87 -40.05 -30.34
C ARG A 174 -5.11 -39.42 -31.50
#